data_AF-A0A7K0HRL4-F1
#
_entry.id   AF-A0A7K0HRL4-F1
#
_cell.length_a   1.000
_cell.length_b   1.000
_cell.length_c   1.000
_cell.angle_alpha   90.00
_cell.angle_beta   90.00
_cell.angle_gamma   90.00
#
_symmetry.space_group_name_H-M   'P 1'
#
loop_
_entity.id
_entity.type
_entity.pdbx_description
1 polymer ?
#
loop_
_entity_poly.entity_id
_entity_poly.type
_entity_poly.pdbx_seq_one_letter_code
_entity_poly.pdbx_strand_id
1 'polypeptide(L)' 'MKDDLIHAISIYKINFNLIDENDFDKFIIDRAIELANRIEKAIGKSISGRDSGDTIRKFGVALI' A
#
# COMPACT_ATOMS: atom_id res chain seq x y z
N MET A 1 -22.83 -2.35 -11.21
CA MET A 1 -22.79 -3.01 -9.88
C MET A 1 -21.37 -3.46 -9.49
N LYS A 2 -20.70 -4.36 -10.23
CA LYS A 2 -19.29 -4.72 -9.93
C LYS A 2 -18.35 -3.52 -10.16
N ASP A 3 -18.54 -2.79 -11.25
CA ASP A 3 -17.71 -1.62 -11.58
C ASP A 3 -17.85 -0.48 -10.55
N ASP A 4 -19.07 -0.24 -10.05
CA ASP A 4 -19.33 0.76 -9.02
C ASP A 4 -18.62 0.41 -7.70
N LEU A 5 -18.57 -0.88 -7.35
CA LEU A 5 -17.86 -1.37 -6.17
C LEU A 5 -16.34 -1.23 -6.34
N ILE A 6 -15.81 -1.64 -7.49
CA ILE A 6 -14.38 -1.48 -7.81
C ILE A 6 -14.01 0.00 -7.73
N HIS A 7 -14.83 0.88 -8.30
CA HIS A 7 -14.62 2.32 -8.26
C HIS A 7 -14.66 2.85 -6.81
N ALA A 8 -15.68 2.48 -6.04
CA ALA A 8 -15.86 2.91 -4.66
C ALA A 8 -14.70 2.47 -3.74
N ILE A 9 -14.10 1.31 -3.99
CA ILE A 9 -12.90 0.85 -3.28
C ILE A 9 -11.64 1.60 -3.76
N SER A 10 -11.51 1.78 -5.08
CA SER A 10 -10.32 2.40 -5.68
C SER A 10 -10.15 3.88 -5.31
N ILE A 11 -11.23 4.62 -5.03
CA ILE A 11 -11.13 6.02 -4.57
C ILE A 11 -10.40 6.15 -3.22
N TYR A 12 -10.42 5.11 -2.38
CA TYR A 12 -9.65 5.03 -1.14
C TYR A 12 -8.20 4.56 -1.34
N LYS A 13 -7.75 4.46 -2.60
CA LYS A 13 -6.41 3.98 -2.99
C LYS A 13 -6.14 2.56 -2.53
N ILE A 14 -7.17 1.73 -2.60
CA ILE A 14 -7.08 0.31 -2.33
C ILE A 14 -7.16 -0.41 -3.67
N ASN A 15 -6.21 -1.29 -3.96
CA ASN A 15 -6.29 -2.16 -5.12
C ASN A 15 -7.36 -3.25 -4.90
N PHE A 16 -8.47 -3.14 -5.63
CA PHE A 16 -9.58 -4.09 -5.53
C PHE A 16 -9.15 -5.54 -5.81
N ASN A 17 -8.21 -5.75 -6.72
CA ASN A 17 -7.79 -7.10 -7.12
C ASN A 17 -7.17 -7.86 -5.94
N LEU A 18 -6.47 -7.17 -5.03
CA LEU A 18 -5.89 -7.80 -3.84
C LEU A 18 -6.98 -8.31 -2.86
N ILE A 19 -8.15 -7.67 -2.87
CA ILE A 19 -9.31 -8.13 -2.12
C ILE A 19 -9.98 -9.31 -2.83
N ASP A 20 -10.18 -9.21 -4.15
CA ASP A 20 -10.83 -10.25 -4.97
C ASP A 20 -10.02 -11.57 -4.99
N GLU A 21 -8.69 -11.46 -5.03
CA GLU A 21 -7.75 -12.58 -4.97
C GLU A 21 -7.52 -13.11 -3.55
N ASN A 22 -8.05 -12.43 -2.52
CA ASN A 22 -7.83 -12.75 -1.10
C ASN A 22 -6.33 -12.81 -0.72
N ASP A 23 -5.50 -11.95 -1.33
CA ASP A 23 -4.06 -11.86 -1.09
C ASP A 23 -3.79 -10.85 0.04
N PHE A 24 -4.01 -11.29 1.28
CA PHE A 24 -3.93 -10.43 2.47
C PHE A 24 -2.52 -9.85 2.68
N ASP A 25 -1.48 -10.63 2.42
CA ASP A 25 -0.10 -10.17 2.61
C ASP A 25 0.26 -9.07 1.62
N LYS A 26 -0.06 -9.25 0.32
CA LYS A 26 0.13 -8.17 -0.66
C LYS A 26 -0.75 -6.97 -0.37
N PHE A 27 -1.97 -7.17 0.11
CA PHE A 27 -2.83 -6.06 0.52
C PHE A 27 -2.16 -5.21 1.60
N ILE A 28 -1.63 -5.80 2.67
CA ILE A 28 -0.96 -5.04 3.74
C ILE A 28 0.28 -4.29 3.22
N ILE A 29 1.08 -4.91 2.34
CA ILE A 29 2.26 -4.29 1.73
C ILE A 29 1.84 -3.09 0.85
N ASP A 30 0.86 -3.27 -0.04
CA ASP A 30 0.32 -2.21 -0.91
C ASP A 30 -0.20 -1.02 -0.08
N ARG A 31 -0.95 -1.31 0.98
CA ARG A 31 -1.45 -0.28 1.91
C ARG A 31 -0.33 0.48 2.61
N ALA A 32 0.73 -0.21 3.04
CA ALA A 32 1.86 0.44 3.70
C ALA A 32 2.62 1.38 2.74
N ILE A 33 2.83 0.94 1.49
CA ILE A 33 3.48 1.75 0.44
C ILE A 33 2.64 3.00 0.12
N GLU A 34 1.34 2.84 -0.15
CA GLU A 34 0.46 3.96 -0.52
C GLU A 34 0.35 5.00 0.61
N LEU A 35 0.29 4.55 1.86
CA LEU A 35 0.29 5.46 3.01
C LEU A 35 1.61 6.22 3.13
N ALA A 36 2.75 5.54 3.00
CA ALA A 36 4.06 6.17 3.07
C ALA A 36 4.24 7.19 1.93
N ASN A 37 3.84 6.87 0.70
CA ASN A 37 3.87 7.78 -0.45
C ASN A 37 3.02 9.04 -0.22
N ARG A 38 1.84 8.89 0.39
CA ARG A 38 0.97 10.02 0.74
C ARG A 38 1.58 10.91 1.82
N ILE A 39 2.22 10.31 2.82
CA ILE A 39 2.93 11.08 3.85
C ILE A 39 4.08 11.85 3.21
N GLU A 40 4.93 11.21 2.41
CA GLU A 40 6.04 11.85 1.69
C GLU A 40 5.58 13.02 0.83
N LYS A 41 4.48 12.84 0.09
CA LYS A 41 3.85 13.90 -0.69
C LYS A 41 3.37 15.06 0.18
N ALA A 42 2.82 14.79 1.36
CA ALA A 42 2.34 15.82 2.27
C ALA A 42 3.49 16.61 2.93
N ILE A 43 4.62 15.95 3.21
CA ILE A 43 5.78 16.57 3.87
C ILE A 43 6.84 17.12 2.91
N GLY A 44 6.75 16.80 1.62
CA GLY A 44 7.69 17.26 0.58
C GLY A 44 9.09 16.63 0.70
N LYS A 45 9.21 15.49 1.38
CA LYS A 45 10.49 14.77 1.57
C LYS A 45 10.25 13.27 1.72
N SER A 46 11.26 12.48 1.40
CA SER A 46 11.23 11.02 1.56
C SER A 46 11.28 10.60 3.03
N ILE A 47 10.61 9.49 3.36
CA ILE A 47 10.67 8.81 4.65
C ILE A 47 11.86 7.86 4.61
N SER A 48 12.77 7.98 5.59
CA SER A 48 13.91 7.08 5.70
C SER A 48 13.49 5.70 6.21
N GLY A 49 14.25 4.67 5.82
CA GLY A 49 14.12 3.31 6.36
C GLY A 49 13.06 2.44 5.69
N ARG A 50 12.44 2.90 4.59
CA ARG A 50 11.48 2.11 3.79
C ARG A 50 12.10 0.87 3.15
N ASP A 51 13.40 0.90 2.92
CA ASP A 51 14.26 -0.16 2.39
C ASP A 51 15.18 -0.78 3.45
N SER A 52 15.04 -0.38 4.71
CA SER A 52 15.89 -0.88 5.78
C SER A 52 15.67 -2.37 6.05
N GLY A 53 16.70 -3.02 6.59
CA GLY A 53 16.61 -4.42 7.02
C GLY A 53 15.49 -4.65 8.05
N ASP A 54 15.20 -3.66 8.90
CA ASP A 54 14.09 -3.74 9.86
C ASP A 54 12.72 -3.72 9.17
N THR A 55 12.56 -2.94 8.10
CA THR A 55 11.32 -2.92 7.29
C THR A 55 11.16 -4.23 6.52
N ILE A 56 12.21 -4.70 5.86
CA ILE A 56 12.20 -5.99 5.16
C ILE A 56 11.90 -7.14 6.14
N ARG A 57 12.48 -7.12 7.36
CA ARG A 57 12.21 -8.13 8.38
C ARG A 57 10.73 -8.15 8.82
N LYS A 58 10.07 -6.99 8.88
CA LYS A 58 8.68 -6.86 9.34
C LYS A 58 7.65 -7.12 8.25
N PHE A 59 7.92 -6.67 7.02
CA PHE A 59 6.97 -6.74 5.89
C PHE A 59 7.34 -7.82 4.86
N GLY A 60 8.49 -8.47 4.99
CA GLY A 60 9.02 -9.41 4.00
C GLY A 60 9.63 -8.74 2.76
N VAL A 61 9.38 -7.45 2.56
CA VAL A 61 9.83 -6.66 1.39
C VAL A 61 10.17 -5.23 1.79
N ALA A 62 10.90 -4.53 0.91
CA ALA A 62 11.07 -3.10 1.01
C ALA A 62 9.76 -2.39 0.60
N LEU A 63 9.40 -1.31 1.29
CA LEU A 63 8.17 -0.54 1.05
C LEU A 63 8.44 0.63 0.12
N ILE A 64 9.02 0.38 -1.06
CA ILE A 64 9.40 1.42 -2.03
C ILE A 64 8.33 1.59 -3.11
#